data_AF-A0A5K1CVG3-F1
#
_entry.id   AF-A0A5K1CVG3-F1
#
_cell.length_a   1.000
_cell.length_b   1.000
_cell.length_c   1.000
_cell.angle_alpha   90.00
_cell.angle_beta   90.00
_cell.angle_gamma   90.00
#
_symmetry.space_group_name_H-M   'P 1'
#
loop_
_entity.id
_entity.type
_entity.pdbx_description
1 polymer ?
#
loop_
_entity_poly.entity_id
_entity_poly.type
_entity_poly.pdbx_seq_one_letter_code
_entity_poly.pdbx_strand_id
1 'polypeptide(L)'
;SIRNSSTRRELGYLSCGTGNPIDDCWRCDPHWNRNRKRLADCGIGFGRNAVGGRNGRYYVVMDPSDDDPVNPRPGTLRHAVIQDEPLWIVFKRDMVIVLKEELIMNSFKTIDGRGVNVHIANGACITIQYVTNIIIHGIHIHDCKPTGNAMVRSSPSHYGWRTMADGDGVSIFGASHIWVDHCSLSNCADGLIDAVMSSTAITISNNYFTHHNE
;
A
#
# COMPACT_ATOMS: atom_id res chain seq x y z
N SER A 1 9.85 -8.28 -49.53
CA SER A 1 9.63 -9.14 -48.34
C SER A 1 9.53 -8.31 -47.09
N ILE A 2 8.31 -8.10 -46.61
CA ILE A 2 8.02 -7.44 -45.34
C ILE A 2 8.43 -8.42 -44.23
N ARG A 3 9.45 -8.06 -43.45
CA ARG A 3 9.87 -8.87 -42.30
C ARG A 3 8.75 -8.82 -41.26
N ASN A 4 8.13 -9.97 -41.07
CA ASN A 4 7.07 -10.23 -40.10
C ASN A 4 7.58 -9.84 -38.70
N SER A 5 6.92 -8.90 -38.02
CA SER A 5 7.30 -8.41 -36.67
C SER A 5 6.88 -9.39 -35.55
N SER A 6 6.92 -10.69 -35.82
CA SER A 6 6.54 -11.75 -34.88
C SER A 6 7.59 -12.01 -33.79
N THR A 7 8.77 -11.39 -33.87
CA THR A 7 9.85 -11.56 -32.88
C THR A 7 9.61 -10.85 -31.55
N ARG A 8 8.57 -10.00 -31.41
CA ARG A 8 8.20 -9.42 -30.10
C ARG A 8 7.42 -10.37 -29.19
N ARG A 9 6.94 -11.51 -29.69
CA ARG A 9 6.16 -12.48 -28.90
C ARG A 9 7.00 -13.54 -28.16
N GLU A 10 8.32 -13.54 -28.31
CA GLU A 10 9.22 -14.49 -27.63
C GLU A 10 9.88 -13.97 -26.34
N LEU A 11 9.41 -12.84 -25.79
CA LEU A 11 9.78 -12.40 -24.43
C LEU A 11 8.80 -12.93 -23.36
N GLY A 12 8.25 -14.13 -23.59
CA GLY A 12 7.39 -14.84 -22.63
C GLY A 12 8.16 -15.35 -21.42
N TYR A 13 8.76 -14.45 -20.65
CA TYR A 13 9.17 -14.74 -19.29
C TYR A 13 7.89 -14.91 -18.45
N LEU A 14 7.58 -16.15 -18.07
CA LEU A 14 6.69 -16.56 -16.97
C LEU A 14 5.16 -16.49 -17.16
N SER A 15 4.61 -16.67 -18.36
CA SER A 15 3.13 -16.75 -18.50
C SER A 15 2.56 -18.07 -17.93
N CYS A 16 1.85 -18.01 -16.79
CA CYS A 16 0.73 -18.93 -16.53
C CYS A 16 -0.64 -18.33 -16.92
N GLY A 17 -0.60 -17.28 -17.75
CA GLY A 17 -1.65 -17.05 -18.75
C GLY A 17 -2.51 -15.80 -18.58
N THR A 18 -2.17 -14.85 -17.70
CA THR A 18 -2.95 -13.59 -17.62
C THR A 18 -2.48 -12.55 -18.63
N GLY A 19 -1.20 -12.62 -19.06
CA GLY A 19 -0.58 -11.65 -19.96
C GLY A 19 -0.11 -10.37 -19.24
N ASN A 20 -0.29 -10.30 -17.92
CA ASN A 20 0.22 -9.22 -17.09
C ASN A 20 1.52 -9.67 -16.40
N PRO A 21 2.68 -9.07 -16.70
CA PRO A 21 3.98 -9.55 -16.20
C PRO A 21 4.15 -9.46 -14.68
N ILE A 22 3.46 -8.53 -14.01
CA ILE A 22 3.47 -8.43 -12.55
C ILE A 22 2.75 -9.63 -11.95
N ASP A 23 1.52 -9.87 -12.40
CA ASP A 23 0.68 -10.96 -11.90
C ASP A 23 1.28 -12.32 -12.22
N ASP A 24 1.77 -12.49 -13.44
CA ASP A 24 2.40 -13.71 -13.91
C ASP A 24 3.67 -14.06 -13.10
N CYS A 25 4.33 -13.10 -12.44
CA CYS A 25 5.50 -13.35 -11.60
C CYS A 25 5.17 -14.05 -10.26
N TRP A 26 4.02 -13.75 -9.64
CA TRP A 26 3.65 -14.29 -8.32
C TRP A 26 2.39 -15.15 -8.30
N ARG A 27 1.38 -14.86 -9.13
CA ARG A 27 0.13 -15.65 -9.18
C ARG A 27 0.34 -17.04 -9.75
N CYS A 28 1.36 -17.20 -10.60
CA CYS A 28 1.76 -18.48 -11.18
C CYS A 28 2.40 -19.42 -10.16
N ASP A 29 2.70 -18.95 -8.95
CA ASP A 29 3.12 -19.82 -7.85
C ASP A 29 1.87 -20.47 -7.21
N PRO A 30 1.64 -21.78 -7.36
CA PRO A 30 0.50 -22.45 -6.74
C PRO A 30 0.57 -22.40 -5.20
N HIS A 31 1.73 -22.06 -4.63
CA HIS A 31 1.96 -21.88 -3.21
C HIS A 31 2.18 -20.40 -2.83
N TRP A 32 1.69 -19.45 -3.62
CA TRP A 32 1.83 -18.01 -3.35
C TRP A 32 1.41 -17.63 -1.92
N ASN A 33 0.43 -18.33 -1.35
CA ASN A 33 -0.05 -18.11 0.01
C ASN A 33 0.99 -18.45 1.09
N ARG A 34 1.89 -19.40 0.82
CA ARG A 34 3.05 -19.74 1.66
C ARG A 34 4.24 -18.82 1.34
N ASN A 35 4.31 -18.34 0.10
CA ASN A 35 5.39 -17.50 -0.43
C ASN A 35 4.97 -16.02 -0.61
N ARG A 36 4.12 -15.48 0.28
CA ARG A 36 3.50 -14.15 0.10
C ARG A 36 4.50 -13.04 -0.25
N LYS A 37 5.67 -13.09 0.39
CA LYS A 37 6.76 -12.12 0.24
C LYS A 37 7.41 -12.09 -1.14
N ARG A 38 7.26 -13.16 -1.93
CA ARG A 38 7.72 -13.21 -3.33
C ARG A 38 7.11 -12.11 -4.19
N LEU A 39 5.92 -11.60 -3.81
CA LEU A 39 5.31 -10.45 -4.46
C LEU A 39 6.30 -9.27 -4.58
N ALA A 40 7.14 -9.01 -3.58
CA ALA A 40 8.08 -7.89 -3.59
C ALA A 40 9.21 -8.03 -4.63
N ASP A 41 9.38 -9.19 -5.25
CA ASP A 41 10.31 -9.40 -6.37
C ASP A 41 9.66 -9.17 -7.74
N CYS A 42 8.34 -8.92 -7.78
CA CYS A 42 7.56 -8.82 -9.00
C CYS A 42 7.24 -7.38 -9.45
N GLY A 43 7.76 -6.39 -8.71
CA GLY A 43 7.60 -4.98 -9.08
C GLY A 43 8.27 -4.67 -10.43
N ILE A 44 7.61 -3.85 -11.25
CA ILE A 44 8.16 -3.33 -12.52
C ILE A 44 8.08 -1.79 -12.53
N GLY A 45 8.60 -1.15 -13.57
CA GLY A 45 8.54 0.31 -13.72
C GLY A 45 9.54 1.05 -12.82
N PHE A 46 9.22 2.29 -12.45
CA PHE A 46 10.10 3.13 -11.64
C PHE A 46 10.17 2.68 -10.18
N GLY A 47 9.08 2.15 -9.63
CA GLY A 47 9.00 1.59 -8.28
C GLY A 47 9.41 0.12 -8.15
N ARG A 48 10.00 -0.50 -9.18
CA ARG A 48 10.40 -1.93 -9.19
C ARG A 48 11.29 -2.36 -8.02
N ASN A 49 12.01 -1.41 -7.42
CA ASN A 49 12.93 -1.65 -6.32
C ASN A 49 12.26 -1.49 -4.93
N ALA A 50 10.95 -1.25 -4.87
CA ALA A 50 10.21 -1.20 -3.61
C ALA A 50 10.21 -2.59 -2.95
N VAL A 51 11.03 -2.78 -1.91
CA VAL A 51 11.11 -4.09 -1.23
C VAL A 51 10.06 -4.26 -0.13
N GLY A 52 9.41 -3.17 0.28
CA GLY A 52 8.43 -3.19 1.37
C GLY A 52 8.98 -3.81 2.66
N GLY A 53 8.17 -4.64 3.30
CA GLY A 53 8.53 -5.41 4.49
C GLY A 53 9.10 -6.80 4.23
N ARG A 54 9.59 -7.10 3.01
CA ARG A 54 10.00 -8.46 2.58
C ARG A 54 10.94 -9.14 3.58
N ASN A 55 11.96 -8.42 4.02
CA ASN A 55 13.01 -8.94 4.91
C ASN A 55 12.62 -8.90 6.40
N GLY A 56 11.39 -8.46 6.71
CA GLY A 56 10.84 -8.35 8.04
C GLY A 56 10.16 -9.61 8.54
N ARG A 57 9.57 -9.58 9.72
CA ARG A 57 8.62 -10.62 10.16
C ARG A 57 7.21 -10.31 9.65
N TYR A 58 6.32 -11.30 9.72
CA TYR A 58 4.90 -11.02 9.55
C TYR A 58 4.35 -10.29 10.77
N TYR A 59 3.46 -9.33 10.53
CA TYR A 59 2.62 -8.72 11.55
C TYR A 59 1.16 -9.00 11.19
N VAL A 60 0.40 -9.59 12.08
CA VAL A 60 -1.01 -9.92 11.83
C VAL A 60 -1.90 -8.90 12.53
N VAL A 61 -2.62 -8.10 11.75
CA VAL A 61 -3.66 -7.20 12.26
C VAL A 61 -4.87 -8.04 12.66
N MET A 62 -5.27 -7.92 13.92
CA MET A 62 -6.40 -8.65 14.50
C MET A 62 -7.52 -7.73 14.97
N ASP A 63 -7.18 -6.45 15.19
CA ASP A 63 -8.07 -5.43 15.72
C ASP A 63 -8.16 -4.27 14.70
N PRO A 64 -9.36 -3.98 14.15
CA PRO A 64 -9.55 -2.91 13.19
C PRO A 64 -9.71 -1.52 13.83
N SER A 65 -9.72 -1.41 15.15
CA SER A 65 -9.88 -0.13 15.83
C SER A 65 -8.68 0.80 15.66
N ASP A 66 -8.96 2.10 15.71
CA ASP A 66 -7.98 3.17 15.63
C ASP A 66 -8.28 4.26 16.66
N ASP A 67 -8.42 3.85 17.93
CA ASP A 67 -8.97 4.71 18.97
C ASP A 67 -8.02 5.85 19.40
N ASP A 68 -6.71 5.65 19.30
CA ASP A 68 -5.69 6.60 19.74
C ASP A 68 -4.59 6.72 18.65
N PRO A 69 -4.56 7.84 17.91
CA PRO A 69 -3.53 8.12 16.90
C PRO A 69 -2.11 8.29 17.48
N VAL A 70 -2.00 8.54 18.78
CA VAL A 70 -0.72 8.70 19.50
C VAL A 70 -0.29 7.38 20.14
N ASN A 71 -1.18 6.58 20.72
CA ASN A 71 -0.81 5.34 21.41
C ASN A 71 -1.54 4.13 20.82
N PRO A 72 -1.20 3.72 19.58
CA PRO A 72 -1.88 2.61 18.94
C PRO A 72 -1.56 1.29 19.65
N ARG A 73 -2.59 0.45 19.82
CA ARG A 73 -2.46 -0.84 20.51
C ARG A 73 -1.80 -1.90 19.62
N PRO A 74 -0.94 -2.77 20.16
CA PRO A 74 -0.49 -3.96 19.44
C PRO A 74 -1.68 -4.77 18.91
N GLY A 75 -1.57 -5.25 17.67
CA GLY A 75 -2.65 -5.91 16.94
C GLY A 75 -3.46 -5.01 16.02
N THR A 76 -3.32 -3.67 16.10
CA THR A 76 -3.93 -2.73 15.14
C THR A 76 -3.01 -2.46 13.94
N LEU A 77 -3.61 -1.94 12.85
CA LEU A 77 -2.87 -1.50 11.67
C LEU A 77 -1.93 -0.32 11.99
N ARG A 78 -2.41 0.70 12.73
CA ARG A 78 -1.57 1.86 13.11
C ARG A 78 -0.34 1.45 13.88
N HIS A 79 -0.46 0.52 14.84
CA HIS A 79 0.69 0.03 15.55
C HIS A 79 1.67 -0.70 14.61
N ALA A 80 1.18 -1.47 13.65
CA ALA A 80 2.01 -2.20 12.71
C ALA A 80 2.86 -1.28 11.83
N VAL A 81 2.25 -0.25 11.23
CA VAL A 81 2.90 0.57 10.20
C VAL A 81 3.96 1.52 10.77
N ILE A 82 3.91 1.85 12.06
CA ILE A 82 4.88 2.77 12.67
C ILE A 82 6.15 2.08 13.17
N GLN A 83 6.19 0.75 13.28
CA GLN A 83 7.36 0.05 13.86
C GLN A 83 8.65 0.35 13.09
N ASP A 84 9.79 0.31 13.78
CA ASP A 84 11.09 0.57 13.15
C ASP A 84 11.54 -0.61 12.29
N GLU A 85 11.26 -1.85 12.69
CA GLU A 85 11.62 -3.00 11.88
C GLU A 85 10.80 -3.08 10.58
N PRO A 86 11.36 -3.69 9.51
CA PRO A 86 10.57 -4.06 8.35
C PRO A 86 9.43 -5.01 8.76
N LEU A 87 8.22 -4.79 8.23
CA LEU A 87 7.07 -5.65 8.52
C LEU A 87 6.24 -5.95 7.28
N TRP A 88 5.96 -7.24 7.09
CA TRP A 88 4.95 -7.71 6.15
C TRP A 88 3.61 -7.85 6.88
N ILE A 89 2.75 -6.85 6.73
CA ILE A 89 1.51 -6.69 7.46
C ILE A 89 0.41 -7.43 6.71
N VAL A 90 -0.23 -8.38 7.40
CA VAL A 90 -1.37 -9.17 6.90
C VAL A 90 -2.53 -9.04 7.87
N PHE A 91 -3.69 -9.51 7.45
CA PHE A 91 -4.94 -9.34 8.18
C PHE A 91 -5.54 -10.69 8.53
N LYS A 92 -6.02 -10.82 9.78
CA LYS A 92 -6.55 -12.09 10.30
C LYS A 92 -7.88 -12.49 9.66
N ARG A 93 -8.68 -11.50 9.28
CA ARG A 93 -10.05 -11.64 8.77
C ARG A 93 -10.43 -10.39 8.00
N ASP A 94 -11.56 -10.45 7.32
CA ASP A 94 -12.19 -9.29 6.71
C ASP A 94 -12.41 -8.21 7.76
N MET A 95 -12.12 -6.96 7.40
CA MET A 95 -12.30 -5.83 8.31
C MET A 95 -12.46 -4.50 7.58
N VAL A 96 -13.21 -3.61 8.23
CA VAL A 96 -13.30 -2.20 7.87
C VAL A 96 -12.58 -1.41 8.96
N ILE A 97 -11.55 -0.68 8.56
CA ILE A 97 -10.70 0.14 9.44
C ILE A 97 -11.09 1.60 9.19
N VAL A 98 -11.67 2.23 10.20
CA VAL A 98 -11.99 3.66 10.18
C VAL A 98 -10.89 4.37 10.95
N LEU A 99 -9.98 5.02 10.22
CA LEU A 99 -8.88 5.74 10.83
C LEU A 99 -9.36 7.08 11.38
N LYS A 100 -8.97 7.41 12.61
CA LYS A 100 -9.30 8.70 13.22
C LYS A 100 -8.51 9.86 12.60
N GLU A 101 -7.25 9.59 12.29
CA GLU A 101 -6.30 10.53 11.71
C GLU A 101 -5.47 9.85 10.63
N GLU A 102 -4.74 10.60 9.82
CA GLU A 102 -3.87 10.06 8.77
C GLU A 102 -3.04 8.86 9.27
N LEU A 103 -3.03 7.77 8.52
CA LEU A 103 -2.19 6.61 8.80
C LEU A 103 -0.76 6.89 8.29
N ILE A 104 -0.02 7.66 9.07
CA ILE A 104 1.41 7.90 8.86
C ILE A 104 2.17 6.62 9.19
N MET A 105 3.10 6.25 8.32
CA MET A 105 3.89 5.03 8.46
C MET A 105 5.39 5.26 8.40
N ASN A 106 6.14 4.30 8.92
CA ASN A 106 7.59 4.23 8.83
C ASN A 106 8.01 3.44 7.56
N SER A 107 9.29 3.49 7.20
CA SER A 107 9.85 2.81 6.03
C SER A 107 9.76 1.27 6.13
N PHE A 108 9.92 0.58 5.00
CA PHE A 108 9.98 -0.88 4.91
C PHE A 108 8.71 -1.59 5.39
N LYS A 109 7.55 -1.14 4.90
CA LYS A 109 6.25 -1.74 5.21
C LYS A 109 5.61 -2.31 3.96
N THR A 110 4.98 -3.47 4.13
CA THR A 110 4.04 -4.00 3.15
C THR A 110 2.69 -4.16 3.82
N ILE A 111 1.65 -3.55 3.26
CA ILE A 111 0.26 -3.84 3.61
C ILE A 111 -0.26 -4.82 2.56
N ASP A 112 -0.53 -6.06 2.96
CA ASP A 112 -0.95 -7.15 2.08
C ASP A 112 -2.34 -7.65 2.47
N GLY A 113 -3.35 -7.21 1.72
CA GLY A 113 -4.76 -7.60 1.90
C GLY A 113 -5.13 -8.96 1.32
N ARG A 114 -4.23 -9.68 0.62
CA ARG A 114 -4.61 -10.92 -0.06
C ARG A 114 -5.18 -11.96 0.90
N GLY A 115 -6.29 -12.57 0.49
CA GLY A 115 -6.96 -13.67 1.19
C GLY A 115 -8.04 -13.23 2.18
N VAL A 116 -8.23 -11.92 2.37
CA VAL A 116 -9.34 -11.35 3.12
C VAL A 116 -9.79 -10.05 2.45
N ASN A 117 -10.95 -9.53 2.84
CA ASN A 117 -11.45 -8.25 2.35
C ASN A 117 -11.19 -7.12 3.37
N VAL A 118 -10.27 -6.22 3.05
CA VAL A 118 -9.84 -5.13 3.93
C VAL A 118 -10.20 -3.79 3.32
N HIS A 119 -10.97 -3.01 4.07
CA HIS A 119 -11.37 -1.66 3.70
C HIS A 119 -10.73 -0.67 4.67
N ILE A 120 -10.07 0.37 4.15
CA ILE A 120 -9.71 1.58 4.88
C ILE A 120 -10.65 2.66 4.38
N ALA A 121 -11.60 3.07 5.22
CA ALA A 121 -12.70 3.89 4.74
C ALA A 121 -13.38 4.76 5.80
N ASN A 122 -14.18 5.72 5.33
CA ASN A 122 -15.09 6.58 6.11
C ASN A 122 -14.45 7.54 7.11
N GLY A 123 -13.12 7.62 7.13
CA GLY A 123 -12.33 8.50 7.99
C GLY A 123 -11.07 8.96 7.26
N ALA A 124 -9.97 9.09 7.98
CA ALA A 124 -8.69 9.35 7.35
C ALA A 124 -8.21 8.15 6.52
N CYS A 125 -7.18 8.35 5.71
CA CYS A 125 -6.59 7.32 4.88
C CYS A 125 -5.05 7.35 4.99
N ILE A 126 -4.33 6.96 3.93
CA ILE A 126 -2.90 6.60 4.03
C ILE A 126 -2.01 7.78 3.69
N THR A 127 -1.01 8.04 4.55
CA THR A 127 0.02 9.07 4.30
C THR A 127 1.42 8.48 4.36
N ILE A 128 2.09 8.44 3.21
CA ILE A 128 3.47 8.00 3.03
C ILE A 128 4.36 9.24 2.93
N GLN A 129 4.87 9.70 4.07
CA GLN A 129 5.63 10.94 4.15
C GLN A 129 7.08 10.71 4.57
N TYR A 130 8.03 11.21 3.77
CA TYR A 130 9.48 11.17 4.05
C TYR A 130 10.04 9.77 4.38
N VAL A 131 9.45 8.74 3.78
CA VAL A 131 9.84 7.34 3.99
C VAL A 131 10.13 6.63 2.67
N THR A 132 10.66 5.42 2.76
CA THR A 132 11.01 4.63 1.59
C THR A 132 10.58 3.17 1.72
N ASN A 133 10.51 2.48 0.59
CA ASN A 133 10.25 1.04 0.50
C ASN A 133 8.89 0.68 1.11
N ILE A 134 7.83 1.15 0.46
CA ILE A 134 6.45 0.83 0.84
C ILE A 134 5.78 0.06 -0.28
N ILE A 135 5.06 -1.00 0.08
CA ILE A 135 4.14 -1.71 -0.81
C ILE A 135 2.75 -1.68 -0.19
N ILE A 136 1.76 -1.22 -0.94
CA ILE A 136 0.34 -1.31 -0.58
C ILE A 136 -0.31 -2.21 -1.62
N HIS A 137 -0.86 -3.34 -1.17
CA HIS A 137 -1.33 -4.37 -2.08
C HIS A 137 -2.67 -4.99 -1.65
N GLY A 138 -3.63 -5.03 -2.58
CA GLY A 138 -4.84 -5.85 -2.43
C GLY A 138 -5.83 -5.36 -1.37
N ILE A 139 -5.95 -4.04 -1.18
CA ILE A 139 -6.90 -3.43 -0.22
C ILE A 139 -7.87 -2.47 -0.90
N HIS A 140 -8.99 -2.20 -0.24
CA HIS A 140 -9.99 -1.22 -0.65
C HIS A 140 -9.77 0.08 0.13
N ILE A 141 -9.67 1.22 -0.57
CA ILE A 141 -9.47 2.55 0.03
C ILE A 141 -10.55 3.47 -0.52
N HIS A 142 -11.49 3.93 0.31
CA HIS A 142 -12.61 4.71 -0.21
C HIS A 142 -13.30 5.55 0.86
N ASP A 143 -14.10 6.53 0.47
CA ASP A 143 -14.80 7.42 1.40
C ASP A 143 -13.84 8.10 2.38
N CYS A 144 -12.62 8.42 1.92
CA CYS A 144 -11.61 9.14 2.69
C CYS A 144 -12.08 10.58 2.94
N LYS A 145 -11.82 11.10 4.13
CA LYS A 145 -12.32 12.40 4.60
C LYS A 145 -11.18 13.25 5.13
N PRO A 146 -11.31 14.58 5.09
CA PRO A 146 -10.39 15.47 5.77
C PRO A 146 -10.40 15.21 7.27
N THR A 147 -9.22 14.97 7.84
CA THR A 147 -8.98 14.81 9.29
C THR A 147 -7.73 15.57 9.68
N GLY A 148 -7.58 15.94 10.94
CA GLY A 148 -6.37 16.60 11.41
C GLY A 148 -6.62 17.44 12.65
N ASN A 149 -5.70 18.37 12.88
CA ASN A 149 -5.62 19.16 14.12
C ASN A 149 -5.48 18.24 15.34
N ALA A 150 -4.59 17.26 15.22
CA ALA A 150 -4.35 16.23 16.22
C ALA A 150 -2.87 15.88 16.29
N MET A 151 -2.48 15.30 17.42
CA MET A 151 -1.17 14.65 17.55
C MET A 151 -1.25 13.27 16.89
N VAL A 152 -0.31 12.95 16.00
CA VAL A 152 -0.25 11.67 15.30
C VAL A 152 1.14 11.06 15.43
N ARG A 153 1.20 9.78 15.77
CA ARG A 153 2.44 9.02 15.85
C ARG A 153 2.90 8.54 14.48
N SER A 154 4.18 8.72 14.18
CA SER A 154 4.83 8.28 12.92
C SER A 154 5.90 7.19 13.13
N SER A 155 6.43 7.06 14.35
CA SER A 155 7.37 6.00 14.74
C SER A 155 7.21 5.65 16.24
N PRO A 156 7.87 4.60 16.76
CA PRO A 156 7.78 4.28 18.19
C PRO A 156 8.30 5.42 19.07
N SER A 157 9.23 6.23 18.56
CA SER A 157 9.87 7.33 19.27
C SER A 157 9.33 8.72 18.92
N HIS A 158 8.55 8.87 17.85
CA HIS A 158 8.13 10.18 17.34
C HIS A 158 6.62 10.27 17.09
N TYR A 159 6.02 11.35 17.59
CA TYR A 159 4.69 11.83 17.24
C TYR A 159 4.71 13.35 17.17
N GLY A 160 3.86 13.94 16.33
CA GLY A 160 3.85 15.37 16.05
C GLY A 160 2.47 15.90 15.74
N TRP A 161 2.32 17.22 15.78
CA TRP A 161 1.07 17.89 15.40
C TRP A 161 0.85 17.79 13.90
N ARG A 162 -0.35 17.39 13.50
CA ARG A 162 -0.81 17.34 12.12
C ARG A 162 -1.91 18.37 11.91
N THR A 163 -1.74 19.23 10.91
CA THR A 163 -2.80 20.11 10.42
C THR A 163 -3.84 19.29 9.65
N MET A 164 -4.88 19.95 9.15
CA MET A 164 -5.83 19.30 8.26
C MET A 164 -5.14 18.64 7.07
N ALA A 165 -5.44 17.37 6.87
CA ALA A 165 -5.18 16.63 5.65
C ALA A 165 -6.40 16.72 4.73
N ASP A 166 -6.15 16.67 3.43
CA ASP A 166 -7.15 16.97 2.39
C ASP A 166 -8.15 15.81 2.19
N GLY A 167 -7.77 14.60 2.60
CA GLY A 167 -8.62 13.41 2.52
C GLY A 167 -8.35 12.53 1.30
N ASP A 168 -7.10 12.50 0.85
CA ASP A 168 -6.63 11.60 -0.21
C ASP A 168 -6.75 10.12 0.18
N GLY A 169 -6.86 9.24 -0.82
CA GLY A 169 -6.74 7.79 -0.61
C GLY A 169 -5.33 7.37 -0.17
N VAL A 170 -4.32 7.74 -0.96
CA VAL A 170 -2.91 7.51 -0.67
C VAL A 170 -2.11 8.78 -0.99
N SER A 171 -1.68 9.50 0.03
CA SER A 171 -0.82 10.66 -0.12
C SER A 171 0.67 10.26 -0.03
N ILE A 172 1.46 10.56 -1.07
CA ILE A 172 2.88 10.22 -1.21
C ILE A 172 3.69 11.52 -1.27
N PHE A 173 4.42 11.80 -0.20
CA PHE A 173 5.04 13.09 0.02
C PHE A 173 6.52 12.96 0.36
N GLY A 174 7.41 13.42 -0.53
CA GLY A 174 8.86 13.30 -0.34
C GLY A 174 9.35 11.87 -0.14
N ALA A 175 8.67 10.89 -0.75
CA ALA A 175 8.91 9.47 -0.54
C ALA A 175 9.55 8.80 -1.77
N SER A 176 10.17 7.64 -1.58
CA SER A 176 10.78 6.91 -2.70
C SER A 176 10.63 5.40 -2.59
N HIS A 177 10.66 4.70 -3.72
CA HIS A 177 10.52 3.24 -3.78
C HIS A 177 9.15 2.80 -3.26
N ILE A 178 8.10 3.29 -3.91
CA ILE A 178 6.70 3.07 -3.54
C ILE A 178 6.01 2.22 -4.60
N TRP A 179 5.22 1.25 -4.16
CA TRP A 179 4.42 0.43 -5.05
C TRP A 179 2.99 0.27 -4.52
N VAL A 180 2.02 0.82 -5.25
CA VAL A 180 0.58 0.66 -4.98
C VAL A 180 0.01 -0.26 -6.05
N ASP A 181 -0.44 -1.45 -5.64
CA ASP A 181 -0.78 -2.55 -6.55
C ASP A 181 -2.08 -3.25 -6.18
N HIS A 182 -2.92 -3.62 -7.17
CA HIS A 182 -4.17 -4.37 -6.92
C HIS A 182 -5.09 -3.74 -5.86
N CYS A 183 -5.04 -2.43 -5.66
CA CYS A 183 -5.93 -1.72 -4.76
C CYS A 183 -7.19 -1.26 -5.51
N SER A 184 -8.30 -1.18 -4.79
CA SER A 184 -9.53 -0.55 -5.30
C SER A 184 -9.71 0.80 -4.61
N LEU A 185 -9.74 1.89 -5.37
CA LEU A 185 -9.82 3.24 -4.84
C LEU A 185 -11.02 4.00 -5.42
N SER A 186 -11.79 4.66 -4.56
CA SER A 186 -12.99 5.40 -4.99
C SER A 186 -13.48 6.42 -3.98
N ASN A 187 -14.17 7.46 -4.43
CA ASN A 187 -14.93 8.38 -3.59
C ASN A 187 -14.13 8.98 -2.40
N CYS A 188 -12.86 9.32 -2.60
CA CYS A 188 -12.10 10.13 -1.63
C CYS A 188 -12.57 11.59 -1.68
N ALA A 189 -12.26 12.37 -0.64
CA ALA A 189 -12.66 13.78 -0.58
C ALA A 189 -11.84 14.67 -1.52
N ASP A 190 -10.54 14.36 -1.63
CA ASP A 190 -9.60 14.94 -2.58
C ASP A 190 -9.01 13.80 -3.43
N GLY A 191 -7.72 13.75 -3.77
CA GLY A 191 -7.19 12.78 -4.74
C GLY A 191 -7.25 11.29 -4.34
N LEU A 192 -7.34 10.38 -5.32
CA LEU A 192 -7.20 8.94 -5.01
C LEU A 192 -5.76 8.56 -4.64
N ILE A 193 -4.78 9.02 -5.41
CA ILE A 193 -3.34 8.84 -5.13
C ILE A 193 -2.59 10.10 -5.53
N ASP A 194 -2.03 10.77 -4.54
CA ASP A 194 -1.28 12.00 -4.72
C ASP A 194 0.22 11.77 -4.55
N ALA A 195 1.02 12.19 -5.51
CA ALA A 195 2.47 12.03 -5.47
C ALA A 195 3.18 13.37 -5.69
N VAL A 196 3.62 13.99 -4.60
CA VAL A 196 4.13 15.36 -4.57
C VAL A 196 5.49 15.47 -3.88
N MET A 197 6.05 16.68 -3.86
CA MET A 197 7.25 17.04 -3.11
C MET A 197 8.47 16.15 -3.41
N SER A 198 8.84 16.08 -4.69
CA SER A 198 10.00 15.31 -5.17
C SER A 198 9.94 13.81 -4.89
N SER A 199 8.74 13.26 -4.67
CA SER A 199 8.56 11.81 -4.62
C SER A 199 8.97 11.15 -5.95
N THR A 200 9.63 10.00 -5.88
CA THR A 200 10.23 9.34 -7.04
C THR A 200 10.27 7.82 -6.88
N ALA A 201 10.64 7.10 -7.94
CA ALA A 201 10.66 5.63 -7.92
C ALA A 201 9.33 5.04 -7.45
N ILE A 202 8.23 5.44 -8.10
CA ILE A 202 6.86 5.02 -7.79
C ILE A 202 6.33 4.15 -8.93
N THR A 203 5.64 3.07 -8.59
CA THR A 203 4.80 2.31 -9.52
C THR A 203 3.39 2.24 -8.97
N ILE A 204 2.41 2.56 -9.81
CA ILE A 204 0.98 2.39 -9.55
C ILE A 204 0.47 1.40 -10.61
N SER A 205 0.11 0.18 -10.22
CA SER A 205 -0.21 -0.90 -11.17
C SER A 205 -1.44 -1.69 -10.75
N ASN A 206 -2.19 -2.22 -11.72
CA ASN A 206 -3.31 -3.14 -11.47
C ASN A 206 -4.40 -2.64 -10.50
N ASN A 207 -4.48 -1.33 -10.28
CA ASN A 207 -5.47 -0.73 -9.39
C ASN A 207 -6.78 -0.52 -10.15
N TYR A 208 -7.88 -0.51 -9.42
CA TYR A 208 -9.21 -0.17 -9.93
C TYR A 208 -9.66 1.17 -9.35
N PHE A 209 -9.64 2.22 -10.18
CA PHE A 209 -10.05 3.57 -9.82
C PHE A 209 -11.47 3.83 -10.35
N THR A 210 -12.39 4.27 -9.50
CA THR A 210 -13.78 4.47 -9.92
C THR A 210 -14.50 5.51 -9.05
N HIS A 211 -15.62 6.04 -9.55
CA HIS A 211 -16.51 6.97 -8.83
C HIS A 211 -15.75 8.11 -8.14
N HIS A 212 -14.91 8.80 -8.89
CA HIS A 212 -14.09 9.87 -8.38
C HIS A 212 -13.70 10.85 -9.50
N ASN A 213 -13.41 12.10 -9.15
CA ASN A 213 -13.19 13.19 -10.08
C ASN A 213 -11.71 13.55 -10.29
N GLU A 214 -10.83 13.34 -9.31
CA GLU A 214 -9.42 13.78 -9.34
C GLU A 214 -8.37 12.67 -9.10
#